data_AF-A0A9D6PDV5-F1
#
_entry.id   AF-A0A9D6PDV5-F1
#
_cell.length_a   1.000
_cell.length_b   1.000
_cell.length_c   1.000
_cell.angle_alpha   90.00
_cell.angle_beta   90.00
_cell.angle_gamma   90.00
#
_symmetry.space_group_name_H-M   'P 1'
#
loop_
_entity.id
_entity.type
_entity.pdbx_description
1 polymer ?
#
loop_
_entity_poly.entity_id
_entity_poly.type
_entity_poly.pdbx_seq_one_letter_code
_entity_poly.pdbx_strand_id
1 'polypeptide(L)'
;MKRTQVYIDYDTYTLAKATAAQTRQTLSSLIRSSLSSHVRSISKKNSLEEIAKLAHMFPTPKNTPTDLSYNLDHYLYGTPKKKLKNEFHTY
;
A
#
# COMPACT_ATOMS: atom_id res chain seq x y z
N MET A 1 7.54 -25.54 -17.17
CA MET A 1 8.04 -25.44 -15.78
C MET A 1 9.51 -25.03 -15.80
N LYS A 2 9.92 -24.05 -14.99
CA LYS A 2 11.35 -23.73 -14.80
C LYS A 2 11.88 -24.50 -13.59
N ARG A 3 13.07 -25.10 -13.71
CA ARG A 3 13.77 -25.73 -12.59
C ARG A 3 14.53 -24.65 -11.84
N THR A 4 14.30 -24.55 -10.53
CA THR A 4 14.91 -23.52 -9.68
C THR A 4 15.68 -24.19 -8.56
N GLN A 5 16.88 -23.69 -8.28
CA GLN A 5 17.69 -24.07 -7.12
C GLN A 5 17.63 -22.91 -6.12
N VAL A 6 17.42 -23.24 -4.85
CA VAL A 6 17.30 -22.27 -3.77
C VAL A 6 18.12 -22.78 -2.61
N TYR A 7 18.94 -21.90 -2.03
CA TYR A 7 19.63 -22.18 -0.78
C TYR A 7 18.67 -22.02 0.39
N ILE A 8 18.66 -23.00 1.29
CA ILE A 8 17.87 -22.99 2.53
C ILE A 8 18.86 -23.31 3.65
N ASP A 9 18.80 -22.54 4.72
CA ASP A 9 19.58 -22.79 5.93
C ASP A 9 19.25 -24.18 6.51
N TYR A 10 20.22 -24.74 7.23
CA TYR A 10 20.11 -26.12 7.71
C TYR A 10 18.91 -26.30 8.65
N ASP A 11 18.68 -25.36 9.55
CA ASP A 11 17.61 -25.45 10.54
C ASP A 11 16.24 -25.44 9.87
N THR A 12 16.01 -24.50 8.94
CA THR A 12 14.78 -24.45 8.15
C THR A 12 14.61 -25.70 7.28
N TYR A 13 15.68 -26.24 6.72
CA TYR A 13 15.63 -27.49 5.95
C TYR A 13 15.18 -28.68 6.81
N THR A 14 15.73 -28.83 8.02
CA THR A 14 15.37 -29.93 8.91
C THR A 14 13.90 -29.86 9.34
N LEU A 15 13.42 -28.65 9.65
CA LEU A 15 12.02 -28.40 9.99
C LEU A 15 11.08 -28.68 8.81
N ALA A 16 11.44 -28.22 7.61
CA ALA A 16 10.68 -28.47 6.39
C ALA A 16 10.60 -29.97 6.06
N LYS A 17 11.67 -30.72 6.31
CA LYS A 17 11.71 -32.17 6.13
C LYS A 17 10.80 -32.90 7.12
N ALA A 18 10.82 -32.51 8.39
CA ALA A 18 9.96 -33.09 9.42
C ALA A 18 8.47 -32.83 9.13
N THR A 19 8.12 -31.60 8.77
CA THR A 19 6.74 -31.22 8.40
C THR A 19 6.26 -31.91 7.12
N ALA A 20 7.13 -32.08 6.12
CA ALA A 20 6.81 -32.85 4.91
C ALA A 20 6.47 -34.32 5.24
N ALA A 21 7.23 -34.94 6.15
CA ALA A 21 6.97 -36.30 6.61
C ALA A 21 5.62 -36.42 7.36
N GLN A 22 5.33 -35.47 8.26
CA GLN A 22 4.07 -35.44 9.00
C GLN A 22 2.85 -35.27 8.08
N THR A 23 2.96 -34.41 7.07
CA THR A 23 1.88 -34.11 6.11
C THR A 23 1.79 -35.09 4.94
N ARG A 24 2.68 -36.10 4.89
CA ARG A 24 2.81 -37.07 3.78
C ARG A 24 2.98 -36.39 2.41
N GLN A 25 3.72 -35.30 2.37
CA GLN A 25 4.02 -34.56 1.15
C GLN A 25 5.51 -34.65 0.81
N THR A 26 5.85 -34.43 -0.47
CA THR A 26 7.25 -34.24 -0.85
C THR A 26 7.73 -32.88 -0.41
N LEU A 27 9.01 -32.76 -0.05
CA LEU A 27 9.64 -31.49 0.35
C LEU A 27 9.39 -30.39 -0.70
N SER A 28 9.55 -30.71 -1.99
CA SER A 28 9.31 -29.78 -3.09
C SER A 28 7.85 -29.35 -3.21
N SER A 29 6.89 -30.22 -2.86
CA SER A 29 5.47 -29.87 -2.83
C SER A 29 5.17 -28.89 -1.71
N LEU A 30 5.70 -29.15 -0.51
CA LEU A 30 5.54 -28.30 0.66
C LEU A 30 6.17 -26.92 0.44
N ILE A 31 7.37 -26.85 -0.14
CA ILE A 31 8.02 -25.57 -0.47
C ILE A 31 7.17 -24.78 -1.47
N ARG A 32 6.64 -25.44 -2.51
CA ARG A 32 5.79 -24.77 -3.51
C ARG A 32 4.48 -24.25 -2.91
N SER A 33 3.82 -25.03 -2.04
CA SER A 33 2.57 -24.60 -1.43
C SER A 33 2.78 -23.41 -0.50
N SER A 34 3.84 -23.43 0.32
CA SER A 34 4.21 -22.31 1.20
C SER A 34 4.61 -21.05 0.44
N LEU A 35 5.37 -21.16 -0.66
CA LEU A 35 5.69 -20.01 -1.50
C LEU A 35 4.45 -19.43 -2.18
N SER A 36 3.58 -20.30 -2.70
CA SER A 36 2.34 -19.89 -3.36
C SER A 36 1.40 -19.16 -2.40
N SER A 37 1.23 -19.65 -1.18
CA SER A 37 0.39 -19.00 -0.17
C SER A 37 0.95 -17.62 0.21
N HIS A 38 2.26 -17.51 0.40
CA HIS A 38 2.92 -16.26 0.74
C HIS A 38 2.81 -15.22 -0.39
N VAL A 39 3.13 -15.60 -1.63
CA VAL A 39 3.02 -14.68 -2.79
C VAL A 39 1.58 -14.20 -2.99
N ARG A 40 0.60 -15.11 -2.87
CA ARG A 40 -0.82 -14.72 -2.95
C ARG A 40 -1.23 -13.77 -1.83
N SER A 41 -0.70 -13.94 -0.63
CA SER A 41 -0.98 -13.03 0.50
C SER A 41 -0.45 -11.62 0.25
N ILE A 42 0.74 -11.50 -0.38
CA ILE A 42 1.32 -10.21 -0.76
C ILE A 42 0.48 -9.55 -1.85
N SER A 43 0.06 -10.32 -2.86
CA SER A 43 -0.71 -9.79 -3.99
C SER A 43 -2.14 -9.36 -3.62
N LYS A 44 -2.68 -9.82 -2.49
CA LYS A 44 -4.07 -9.53 -2.09
C LYS A 44 -4.25 -8.17 -1.43
N LYS A 45 -3.18 -7.40 -1.21
CA LYS A 45 -3.28 -6.01 -0.78
C LYS A 45 -3.64 -5.13 -1.98
N ASN A 46 -4.90 -5.17 -2.38
CA ASN A 46 -5.48 -4.19 -3.31
C ASN A 46 -5.52 -2.83 -2.59
N SER A 47 -4.42 -2.09 -2.64
CA SER A 47 -4.30 -0.77 -2.02
C SER A 47 -5.45 0.17 -2.39
N LEU A 48 -5.92 0.12 -3.64
CA LEU A 48 -7.07 0.90 -4.13
C LEU A 48 -8.39 0.56 -3.44
N GLU A 49 -8.63 -0.71 -3.14
CA GLU A 49 -9.89 -1.18 -2.53
C GLU A 49 -9.92 -0.85 -1.04
N GLU A 50 -8.75 -0.88 -0.38
CA GLU A 50 -8.58 -0.40 1.00
C GLU A 50 -8.71 1.13 1.09
N ILE A 51 -8.14 1.88 0.14
CA ILE A 51 -8.31 3.34 0.04
C ILE A 51 -9.79 3.70 -0.20
N ALA A 52 -10.49 2.97 -1.07
CA ALA A 52 -11.91 3.18 -1.31
C ALA A 52 -12.76 2.93 -0.06
N LYS A 53 -12.42 1.92 0.76
CA LYS A 53 -13.08 1.69 2.06
C LYS A 53 -12.86 2.84 3.04
N LEU A 54 -11.66 3.44 3.06
CA LEU A 54 -11.39 4.61 3.90
C LEU A 54 -12.22 5.83 3.46
N ALA A 55 -12.45 6.02 2.17
CA ALA A 55 -13.32 7.09 1.66
C ALA A 55 -14.78 6.97 2.15
N HIS A 56 -15.27 5.75 2.38
CA HIS A 56 -16.59 5.54 2.99
C HIS A 56 -16.63 5.86 4.49
N MET A 57 -15.54 5.62 5.22
CA MET A 57 -15.45 5.94 6.65
C MET A 57 -15.31 7.45 6.91
N PHE A 58 -14.68 8.17 5.98
CA PHE A 58 -14.46 9.62 6.07
C PHE A 58 -15.08 10.30 4.84
N PRO A 59 -16.41 10.45 4.79
CA PRO A 59 -17.07 11.10 3.67
C PRO A 59 -16.59 12.55 3.57
N THR A 60 -16.32 13.00 2.35
CA THR A 60 -15.96 14.39 2.09
C THR A 60 -17.10 15.31 2.54
N PRO A 61 -16.84 16.32 3.38
CA PRO A 61 -17.85 17.28 3.81
C PRO A 61 -18.53 17.96 2.62
N LYS A 62 -19.77 18.40 2.80
CA LYS A 62 -20.49 19.18 1.78
C LYS A 62 -19.73 20.48 1.50
N ASN A 63 -19.50 20.80 0.22
CA ASN A 63 -18.72 21.96 -0.28
C ASN A 63 -17.19 21.86 -0.14
N THR A 64 -16.65 20.67 0.12
CA THR A 64 -15.19 20.45 0.04
C THR A 64 -14.79 20.28 -1.43
N PRO A 65 -13.68 20.87 -1.90
CA PRO A 65 -13.21 20.64 -3.25
C PRO A 65 -12.85 19.17 -3.44
N THR A 66 -13.28 18.60 -4.57
CA THR A 66 -12.99 17.21 -4.95
C THR A 66 -11.50 16.98 -5.16
N ASP A 67 -10.76 18.03 -5.48
CA ASP A 67 -9.32 17.99 -5.72
C ASP A 67 -8.60 19.09 -4.94
N LEU A 68 -7.87 18.70 -3.90
CA LEU A 68 -7.07 19.59 -3.07
C LEU A 68 -5.74 19.98 -3.73
N SER A 69 -5.36 19.30 -4.82
CA SER A 69 -4.11 19.58 -5.54
C SER A 69 -4.12 20.90 -6.30
N TYR A 70 -5.30 21.39 -6.68
CA TYR A 70 -5.45 22.62 -7.47
C TYR A 70 -5.15 23.90 -6.68
N ASN A 71 -5.33 23.86 -5.35
CA ASN A 71 -5.22 25.02 -4.46
C ASN A 71 -4.35 24.71 -3.23
N LEU A 72 -3.25 23.96 -3.42
CA LEU A 72 -2.35 23.56 -2.33
C LEU A 72 -1.91 24.74 -1.45
N ASP A 73 -1.51 25.85 -2.07
CA ASP A 73 -1.04 27.03 -1.33
C ASP A 73 -2.14 27.65 -0.46
N HIS A 74 -3.38 27.65 -0.91
CA HIS A 74 -4.51 28.15 -0.14
C HIS A 74 -4.77 27.29 1.11
N TYR A 75 -4.64 25.96 0.99
CA TYR A 75 -4.85 25.05 2.11
C TYR A 75 -3.66 24.96 3.06
N LEU A 76 -2.44 25.12 2.56
CA LEU A 76 -1.22 25.10 3.36
C LEU A 76 -0.94 26.44 4.06
N TYR A 77 -1.20 27.56 3.38
CA TYR A 77 -0.76 28.89 3.82
C TYR A 77 -1.91 29.90 3.96
N GLY A 78 -3.15 29.50 3.69
CA GLY A 78 -4.33 30.39 3.69
C GLY A 78 -4.49 31.16 2.38
N THR A 79 -5.63 31.84 2.20
CA THR A 79 -5.79 32.77 1.07
C THR A 79 -4.75 33.89 1.17
N PRO A 80 -3.93 34.15 0.12
CA PRO A 80 -3.01 35.26 0.15
C PRO A 80 -3.81 36.56 0.32
N LYS A 81 -3.47 37.33 1.37
CA LYS A 81 -4.11 38.63 1.64
C LYS A 81 -3.88 39.53 0.43
N LYS A 82 -4.96 39.93 -0.26
CA LYS A 82 -4.88 40.93 -1.34
C LYS A 82 -4.14 42.16 -0.79
N LYS A 83 -3.04 42.55 -1.44
CA LYS A 83 -2.39 43.83 -1.14
C LYS A 83 -3.43 44.93 -1.38
N LEU A 84 -3.74 45.69 -0.33
CA LEU A 84 -4.52 46.92 -0.46
C LEU A 84 -3.79 47.80 -1.46
N LYS A 85 -4.48 48.19 -2.53
CA LYS A 85 -3.98 49.17 -3.49
C LYS A 85 -3.88 50.50 -2.72
N ASN A 86 -2.67 50.92 -2.37
CA ASN A 86 -2.44 52.26 -1.87
C ASN A 86 -2.71 53.21 -3.03
N GLU A 87 -3.89 53.84 -3.03
CA GLU A 87 -4.18 54.99 -3.86
C GLU A 87 -3.33 56.16 -3.35
N PHE A 88 -2.17 56.38 -3.95
CA PHE A 88 -1.43 57.61 -3.76
C PHE A 88 -2.23 58.73 -4.44
N HIS A 89 -2.97 59.51 -3.64
CA HIS A 89 -3.48 60.81 -4.06
C HIS A 89 -2.31 61.80 -4.01
N THR A 90 -1.79 62.17 -5.18
CA THR A 90 -0.94 63.36 -5.34
C THR A 90 -1.86 64.59 -5.39
N TYR A 91 -1.66 65.49 -4.43
CA TYR A 91 -2.24 66.85 -4.42
C TYR A 91 -1.65 67.72 -5.52
#